data_AF-A0A7K1C2E0-F1
#
_entry.id   AF-A0A7K1C2E0-F1
#
_cell.length_a   1.000
_cell.length_b   1.000
_cell.length_c   1.000
_cell.angle_alpha   90.00
_cell.angle_beta   90.00
_cell.angle_gamma   90.00
#
_symmetry.space_group_name_H-M   'P 1'
#
loop_
_entity.id
_entity.type
_entity.pdbx_description
1 polymer ?
#
loop_
_entity_poly.entity_id
_entity_poly.type
_entity_poly.pdbx_seq_one_letter_code
_entity_poly.pdbx_strand_id
1 'polypeptide(L)'
;VMDALTKFGEEIGIVFQLADDIIDITSDSKESGKTPGTDLREGVPTLVTLFILESEDPADAELRKILSAPITDEVIVQEVIVKLRNHSALKKSRELVAKYGQSAQKHLETLPEGPAKAALVGLSQAVISRTS
;
A
#
# COMPACT_ATOMS: atom_id res chain seq x y z
N VAL A 1 2.16 28.33 3.38
CA VAL A 1 1.06 27.78 2.56
C VAL A 1 1.60 26.90 1.43
N MET A 2 2.45 27.40 0.54
CA MET A 2 3.02 26.58 -0.55
C MET A 2 3.76 25.34 -0.03
N ASP A 3 4.66 25.51 0.94
CA ASP A 3 5.39 24.37 1.55
C ASP A 3 4.46 23.32 2.17
N ALA A 4 3.34 23.75 2.76
CA ALA A 4 2.36 22.85 3.35
C ALA A 4 1.61 22.04 2.27
N LEU A 5 1.26 22.68 1.15
CA LEU A 5 0.65 22.01 0.00
C LEU A 5 1.64 21.06 -0.69
N THR A 6 2.92 21.43 -0.79
CA THR A 6 3.99 20.56 -1.32
C THR A 6 4.11 19.30 -0.47
N LYS A 7 4.29 19.44 0.85
CA LYS A 7 4.40 18.29 1.76
C LYS A 7 3.15 17.43 1.78
N PHE A 8 1.97 18.05 1.75
CA PHE A 8 0.71 17.32 1.59
C PHE A 8 0.71 16.49 0.31
N GLY A 9 1.06 17.10 -0.83
CA GLY A 9 1.09 16.44 -2.14
C GLY A 9 2.06 15.27 -2.20
N GLU A 10 3.26 15.45 -1.65
CA GLU A 10 4.28 14.39 -1.55
C GLU A 10 3.78 13.22 -0.71
N GLU A 11 3.28 13.48 0.51
CA GLU A 11 2.83 12.42 1.41
C GLU A 11 1.58 11.72 0.90
N ILE A 12 0.61 12.45 0.34
CA ILE A 12 -0.61 11.81 -0.19
C ILE A 12 -0.32 10.99 -1.45
N GLY A 13 0.66 11.40 -2.27
CA GLY A 13 1.14 10.61 -3.39
C GLY A 13 1.74 9.28 -2.95
N ILE A 14 2.53 9.28 -1.87
CA ILE A 14 3.06 8.05 -1.27
C ILE A 14 1.93 7.15 -0.78
N VAL A 15 0.96 7.70 -0.04
CA VAL A 15 -0.21 6.94 0.46
C VAL A 15 -0.98 6.33 -0.72
N PHE A 16 -1.17 7.07 -1.81
CA PHE A 16 -1.88 6.58 -2.98
C PHE A 16 -1.18 5.36 -3.60
N GLN A 17 0.14 5.43 -3.80
CA GLN A 17 0.88 4.30 -4.37
C GLN A 17 0.86 3.08 -3.46
N LEU A 18 1.16 3.26 -2.17
CA LEU A 18 1.15 2.16 -1.20
C LEU A 18 -0.24 1.53 -1.05
N ALA A 19 -1.31 2.31 -1.21
CA ALA A 19 -2.66 1.80 -1.24
C ALA A 19 -2.93 0.94 -2.48
N ASP A 20 -2.42 1.33 -3.65
CA ASP A 20 -2.56 0.57 -4.89
C ASP A 20 -1.84 -0.78 -4.80
N ASP A 21 -0.61 -0.78 -4.27
CA ASP A 21 0.18 -2.00 -4.03
C ASP A 21 -0.57 -2.99 -3.09
N ILE A 22 -1.23 -2.47 -2.04
CA ILE A 22 -2.05 -3.30 -1.14
C ILE A 22 -3.26 -3.88 -1.90
N ILE A 23 -3.91 -3.07 -2.72
CA ILE A 23 -5.08 -3.50 -3.51
C ILE A 23 -4.69 -4.56 -4.55
N ASP A 24 -3.52 -4.48 -5.16
CA ASP A 24 -3.02 -5.49 -6.11
C ASP A 24 -3.00 -6.89 -5.48
N ILE A 25 -2.72 -7.00 -4.17
CA ILE A 25 -2.76 -8.29 -3.48
C ILE A 25 -4.08 -8.58 -2.76
N THR A 26 -4.85 -7.59 -2.30
CA THR A 26 -6.08 -7.84 -1.51
C THR A 26 -7.36 -7.90 -2.32
N SER A 27 -7.37 -7.36 -3.55
CA SER A 27 -8.57 -7.33 -4.40
C SER A 27 -9.11 -8.72 -4.73
N ASP A 28 -10.43 -8.89 -4.69
CA ASP A 28 -11.07 -10.06 -5.27
C ASP A 28 -11.13 -9.86 -6.79
N SER A 29 -10.64 -10.85 -7.54
CA SER A 29 -10.64 -10.81 -9.01
C SER A 29 -12.04 -10.66 -9.59
N LYS A 30 -13.08 -11.05 -8.84
CA LYS A 30 -14.49 -10.92 -9.24
C LYS A 30 -15.04 -9.49 -9.12
N GLU A 31 -14.53 -8.68 -8.20
CA GLU A 31 -15.05 -7.33 -7.94
C GLU A 31 -14.23 -6.24 -8.65
N SER A 32 -12.91 -6.45 -8.82
CA SER A 32 -12.03 -5.43 -9.39
C SER A 32 -11.89 -5.50 -10.91
N GLY A 33 -12.24 -6.62 -11.56
CA GLY A 33 -11.95 -6.87 -12.98
C GLY A 33 -10.45 -6.93 -13.32
N LYS A 34 -9.57 -6.78 -12.33
CA LYS A 34 -8.11 -6.93 -12.41
C LYS A 34 -7.70 -8.27 -11.82
N THR A 35 -6.68 -8.90 -12.41
CA THR A 35 -6.07 -10.11 -11.84
C THR A 35 -5.06 -9.67 -10.77
N PRO A 36 -5.23 -10.07 -9.50
CA PRO A 36 -4.32 -9.68 -8.43
C PRO A 36 -2.92 -10.26 -8.63
N GLY A 37 -1.91 -9.62 -8.02
CA GLY A 37 -0.50 -10.04 -8.03
C GLY A 37 0.28 -9.60 -9.26
N THR A 38 -0.05 -8.45 -9.85
CA THR A 38 0.72 -7.88 -10.97
C THR A 38 2.18 -7.67 -10.56
N ASP A 39 2.41 -7.06 -9.40
CA ASP A 39 3.75 -6.76 -8.90
C ASP A 39 4.57 -8.02 -8.65
N LEU A 40 3.92 -9.10 -8.21
CA LEU A 40 4.56 -10.40 -8.02
C LEU A 40 5.06 -11.02 -9.33
N ARG A 41 4.29 -10.87 -10.41
CA ARG A 41 4.67 -11.37 -11.74
C ARG A 41 5.80 -10.57 -12.34
N GLU A 42 5.84 -9.27 -12.08
CA GLU A 42 6.89 -8.37 -12.57
C GLU A 42 8.13 -8.38 -11.66
N GLY A 43 8.02 -8.94 -10.45
CA GLY A 43 9.07 -8.93 -9.43
C GLY A 43 9.34 -7.53 -8.87
N VAL A 44 8.31 -6.68 -8.85
CA VAL A 44 8.38 -5.33 -8.29
C VAL A 44 8.19 -5.44 -6.77
N PRO A 45 9.18 -5.03 -5.95
CA PRO A 45 9.04 -5.08 -4.50
C PRO A 45 8.06 -4.01 -4.02
N THR A 46 6.98 -4.44 -3.37
CA THR A 46 6.03 -3.57 -2.66
C THR A 46 6.29 -3.60 -1.16
N LEU A 47 5.73 -2.65 -0.41
CA LEU A 47 5.94 -2.54 1.05
C LEU A 47 5.66 -3.85 1.81
N VAL A 48 4.61 -4.60 1.40
CA VAL A 48 4.27 -5.89 2.02
C VAL A 48 5.40 -6.91 1.82
N THR A 49 5.93 -6.99 0.60
CA THR A 49 7.02 -7.91 0.26
C THR A 49 8.34 -7.48 0.90
N LEU A 50 8.62 -6.16 0.96
CA LEU A 50 9.82 -5.62 1.61
C LEU A 50 9.87 -5.98 3.10
N PHE A 51 8.76 -5.85 3.83
CA PHE A 51 8.72 -6.27 5.24
C PHE A 51 8.95 -7.77 5.44
N ILE A 52 8.61 -8.61 4.46
CA ILE A 52 8.90 -10.04 4.52
C ILE A 52 10.36 -10.30 4.19
N LEU A 53 10.90 -9.63 3.16
CA LEU A 53 12.30 -9.74 2.76
C LEU A 53 13.26 -9.28 3.86
N GLU A 54 12.87 -8.28 4.65
CA GLU A 54 13.62 -7.79 5.83
C GLU A 54 13.40 -8.65 7.10
N SER A 55 12.45 -9.59 7.08
CA SER A 55 12.13 -10.41 8.25
C SER A 55 13.25 -11.40 8.57
N GLU A 56 13.67 -11.44 9.83
CA GLU A 56 14.61 -12.44 10.36
C GLU A 56 13.90 -13.72 10.85
N ASP A 57 12.57 -13.77 10.82
CA ASP A 57 11.80 -14.94 11.25
C ASP A 57 12.13 -16.14 10.34
N PRO A 58 12.57 -17.29 10.88
CA PRO A 58 12.76 -18.51 10.09
C PRO A 58 11.49 -18.98 9.35
N ALA A 59 10.30 -18.69 9.88
CA ALA A 59 9.02 -19.03 9.23
C ALA A 59 8.84 -18.32 7.88
N ASP A 60 9.49 -17.16 7.69
CA ASP A 60 9.42 -16.39 6.45
C ASP A 60 10.44 -16.84 5.41
N ALA A 61 11.36 -17.77 5.72
CA ALA A 61 12.48 -18.12 4.85
C ALA A 61 12.06 -18.62 3.45
N GLU A 62 11.03 -19.45 3.38
CA GLU A 62 10.49 -19.91 2.09
C GLU A 62 9.87 -18.76 1.30
N LEU A 63 9.08 -17.93 1.97
CA LEU A 63 8.39 -16.80 1.33
C LEU A 63 9.39 -15.74 0.85
N ARG A 64 10.45 -15.45 1.63
CA ARG A 64 11.58 -14.60 1.21
C ARG A 64 12.24 -15.10 -0.06
N LYS A 65 12.48 -16.42 -0.14
CA LYS A 65 13.08 -17.02 -1.33
C LYS A 65 12.19 -16.83 -2.56
N ILE A 66 10.88 -17.08 -2.43
CA ILE A 66 9.93 -16.92 -3.54
C ILE A 66 9.84 -15.45 -3.98
N LEU A 67 9.79 -14.51 -3.04
CA LEU A 67 9.66 -13.07 -3.31
C LEU A 67 10.96 -12.39 -3.80
N SER A 68 12.08 -13.11 -3.87
CA SER A 68 13.38 -12.55 -4.29
C SER A 68 13.53 -12.41 -5.81
N ALA A 69 12.54 -12.88 -6.58
CA ALA A 69 12.52 -12.83 -8.04
C ALA A 69 11.07 -12.77 -8.56
N PRO A 70 10.85 -12.39 -9.82
CA PRO A 70 9.54 -12.48 -10.47
C PRO A 70 8.95 -13.90 -10.41
N ILE A 71 7.64 -14.01 -10.17
CA ILE A 71 6.93 -15.30 -10.11
C ILE A 71 6.19 -15.54 -11.43
N THR A 72 6.64 -16.54 -12.20
CA THR A 72 6.05 -16.85 -13.51
C THR A 72 4.98 -17.93 -13.48
N ASP A 73 4.94 -18.76 -12.43
CA ASP A 73 3.95 -19.82 -12.27
C ASP A 73 2.71 -19.25 -11.57
N GLU A 74 1.58 -19.24 -12.28
CA GLU A 74 0.32 -18.71 -11.77
C GLU A 74 -0.20 -19.45 -10.53
N VAL A 75 0.08 -20.75 -10.38
CA VAL A 75 -0.29 -21.49 -9.17
C VAL A 75 0.47 -20.93 -7.98
N ILE A 76 1.78 -20.69 -8.14
CA ILE A 76 2.62 -20.09 -7.11
C ILE A 76 2.16 -18.65 -6.81
N VAL A 77 1.80 -17.85 -7.82
CA VAL A 77 1.25 -16.49 -7.60
C VAL A 77 0.02 -16.55 -6.70
N GLN A 78 -0.94 -17.43 -6.97
CA GLN A 78 -2.15 -17.54 -6.15
C GLN A 78 -1.84 -18.00 -4.72
N GLU A 79 -0.94 -18.97 -4.54
CA GLU A 79 -0.50 -19.41 -3.21
C GLU A 79 0.17 -18.28 -2.43
N VAL A 80 1.06 -17.52 -3.07
CA VAL A 80 1.73 -16.39 -2.45
C VAL A 80 0.75 -15.30 -2.09
N ILE A 81 -0.21 -14.94 -2.95
CA ILE A 81 -1.27 -13.97 -2.63
C ILE A 81 -2.01 -14.37 -1.35
N VAL A 82 -2.38 -15.64 -1.20
CA VAL A 82 -3.05 -16.15 0.00
C VAL A 82 -2.13 -16.04 1.22
N LYS A 83 -0.84 -16.36 1.10
CA LYS A 83 0.15 -16.18 2.19
C LYS A 83 0.25 -14.70 2.58
N LEU A 84 0.39 -13.78 1.61
CA LEU A 84 0.52 -12.33 1.85
C LEU A 84 -0.72 -11.75 2.54
N ARG A 85 -1.93 -12.14 2.12
CA ARG A 85 -3.20 -11.70 2.73
C ARG A 85 -3.31 -12.05 4.21
N ASN A 86 -2.71 -13.16 4.62
CA ASN A 86 -2.72 -13.64 6.01
C ASN A 86 -1.46 -13.25 6.79
N HIS A 87 -0.46 -12.65 6.13
CA HIS A 87 0.81 -12.33 6.74
C HIS A 87 0.77 -11.04 7.57
N SER A 88 1.53 -10.99 8.66
CA SER A 88 1.61 -9.81 9.53
C SER A 88 2.14 -8.56 8.81
N ALA A 89 2.93 -8.73 7.73
CA ALA A 89 3.44 -7.65 6.90
C ALA A 89 2.34 -6.83 6.22
N LEU A 90 1.20 -7.44 5.87
CA LEU A 90 0.07 -6.69 5.31
C LEU A 90 -0.49 -5.72 6.35
N LYS A 91 -0.64 -6.18 7.60
CA LYS A 91 -1.08 -5.32 8.70
C LYS A 91 -0.08 -4.17 8.94
N LYS A 92 1.22 -4.48 9.00
CA LYS A 92 2.28 -3.45 9.14
C LYS A 92 2.23 -2.42 8.01
N SER A 93 1.97 -2.85 6.78
CA SER A 93 1.85 -1.97 5.61
C SER A 93 0.66 -1.03 5.74
N ARG A 94 -0.52 -1.55 6.10
CA ARG A 94 -1.72 -0.72 6.36
C ARG A 94 -1.49 0.30 7.46
N GLU A 95 -0.84 -0.09 8.56
CA GLU A 95 -0.50 0.82 9.66
C GLU A 95 0.42 1.96 9.20
N LEU A 96 1.42 1.65 8.37
CA LEU A 96 2.31 2.66 7.81
C LEU A 96 1.56 3.61 6.87
N VAL A 97 0.72 3.08 5.96
CA VAL A 97 -0.12 3.89 5.07
C VAL A 97 -1.03 4.83 5.86
N ALA A 98 -1.69 4.33 6.91
CA ALA A 98 -2.53 5.16 7.78
C ALA A 98 -1.73 6.27 8.46
N LYS A 99 -0.50 5.98 8.91
CA LYS A 99 0.40 6.98 9.51
C LYS A 99 0.79 8.08 8.53
N TYR A 100 1.16 7.74 7.29
CA TYR A 100 1.43 8.73 6.24
C TYR A 100 0.18 9.53 5.89
N GLY A 101 -0.99 8.89 5.82
CA GLY A 101 -2.25 9.58 5.57
C GLY A 101 -2.60 10.61 6.64
N GLN A 102 -2.43 10.25 7.92
CA GLN A 102 -2.61 11.18 9.04
C GLN A 102 -1.59 12.33 9.00
N SER A 103 -0.33 12.03 8.67
CA SER A 103 0.71 13.04 8.50
C SER A 103 0.35 14.04 7.39
N ALA A 104 -0.14 13.54 6.24
CA ALA A 104 -0.54 14.38 5.12
C ALA A 104 -1.62 15.38 5.56
N GLN A 105 -2.65 14.90 6.27
CA GLN A 105 -3.74 15.75 6.75
C GLN A 105 -3.27 16.87 7.69
N LYS A 106 -2.24 16.64 8.51
CA LYS A 106 -1.71 17.67 9.42
C LYS A 106 -1.14 18.87 8.66
N HIS A 107 -0.55 18.67 7.48
CA HIS A 107 -0.04 19.79 6.67
C HIS A 107 -1.17 20.73 6.22
N LEU A 108 -2.39 20.21 6.03
CA LEU A 108 -3.57 21.00 5.65
C LEU A 108 -4.11 21.88 6.77
N GLU A 109 -3.75 21.65 8.04
CA GLU A 109 -4.25 22.44 9.18
C GLU A 109 -3.91 23.93 9.04
N THR A 110 -2.78 24.24 8.40
CA THR A 110 -2.29 25.60 8.16
C THR A 110 -3.06 26.36 7.07
N LEU A 111 -3.91 25.69 6.30
CA LEU A 111 -4.72 26.32 5.26
C LEU A 111 -5.92 27.06 5.87
N PRO A 112 -6.32 28.20 5.28
CA PRO A 112 -7.55 28.86 5.68
C PRO A 112 -8.75 27.93 5.48
N GLU A 113 -9.73 28.04 6.38
CA GLU A 113 -10.99 27.31 6.25
C GLU A 113 -11.70 27.68 4.94
N GLY A 114 -12.23 26.69 4.25
CA GLY A 114 -12.97 26.90 3.01
C GLY A 114 -13.06 25.66 2.11
N PRO A 115 -13.73 25.78 0.97
CA PRO A 115 -14.00 24.66 0.07
C PRO A 115 -12.74 23.92 -0.40
N ALA A 116 -11.63 24.63 -0.63
CA ALA A 116 -10.37 24.04 -1.06
C ALA A 116 -9.76 23.12 0.02
N LYS A 117 -9.70 23.58 1.28
CA LYS A 117 -9.22 22.76 2.41
C LYS A 117 -10.11 21.53 2.59
N ALA A 118 -11.43 21.72 2.57
CA ALA A 118 -12.39 20.62 2.69
C ALA A 118 -12.22 19.57 1.58
N ALA A 119 -12.00 20.00 0.33
CA ALA A 119 -11.76 19.10 -0.79
C ALA A 119 -10.47 18.27 -0.63
N LEU A 120 -9.37 18.90 -0.17
CA LEU A 120 -8.09 18.20 0.06
C LEU A 120 -8.18 17.20 1.22
N VAL A 121 -8.89 17.55 2.30
CA VAL A 121 -9.16 16.64 3.41
C VAL A 121 -10.01 15.45 2.93
N GLY A 122 -11.07 15.71 2.16
CA GLY A 122 -11.91 14.67 1.59
C GLY A 122 -11.16 13.73 0.65
N LEU A 123 -10.30 14.27 -0.23
CA LEU A 123 -9.41 13.49 -1.07
C LEU A 123 -8.51 12.59 -0.21
N SER A 124 -7.88 13.14 0.81
CA SER A 124 -7.00 12.38 1.69
C SER A 124 -7.72 11.22 2.38
N GLN A 125 -8.92 11.48 2.91
CA GLN A 125 -9.74 10.44 3.53
C GLN A 125 -10.11 9.34 2.55
N ALA A 126 -10.52 9.70 1.33
CA ALA A 126 -10.88 8.74 0.28
C ALA A 126 -9.70 7.84 -0.10
N VAL A 127 -8.48 8.39 -0.21
CA VAL A 127 -7.28 7.62 -0.52
C VAL A 127 -6.94 6.64 0.61
N ILE A 128 -7.00 7.08 1.87
CA ILE A 128 -6.69 6.23 3.04
C ILE A 128 -7.70 5.07 3.15
N SER A 129 -9.00 5.35 2.94
CA SER A 129 -10.05 4.34 3.08
C SER A 129 -9.98 3.21 2.04
N ARG A 130 -9.22 3.37 0.94
CA ARG A 130 -9.05 2.31 -0.07
C ARG A 130 -8.27 1.09 0.44
N THR A 131 -7.61 1.21 1.59
CA THR A 131 -6.74 0.14 2.15
C THR A 131 -7.38 -0.69 3.27
N SER A 132 -8.57 -0.27 3.73
CA SER A 132 -9.29 -0.84 4.88
C SER A 132 -10.25 -1.94 4.49
#